data_AF-A0A7H4LS66-F1
#
_entry.id   AF-A0A7H4LS66-F1
#
_cell.length_a   1.000
_cell.length_b   1.000
_cell.length_c   1.000
_cell.angle_alpha   90.00
_cell.angle_beta   90.00
_cell.angle_gamma   90.00
#
_symmetry.space_group_name_H-M   'P 1'
#
loop_
_entity.id
_entity.type
_entity.pdbx_description
1 polymer ?
#
loop_
_entity_poly.entity_id
_entity_poly.type
_entity_poly.pdbx_seq_one_letter_code
_entity_poly.pdbx_strand_id
1 'polypeptide(L)'
;MKARVVLNNPQHRLKPGMYLNVELAEAQQESAVLAIPEEALIATGTSNRVLIADGEGHFRPVEVTAGRTQNGLVEIKSGLEAGQKVVTSGQFLIDSEASLRSALPQMAGQEEEAKSYSAQGVIKAVSDEAVTIAHQPVPALKWPAMIMDFAITPQLREQMRPGESVMFHFVLTDEGARVTSMMPLNGAKEQP
;
A
#
# COMPACT_ATOMS: atom_id res chain seq x y z
N MET A 1 15.24 15.42 -35.63
CA MET A 1 15.23 16.71 -34.90
C MET A 1 16.48 17.50 -35.30
N LYS A 2 16.42 18.82 -35.46
CA LYS A 2 17.59 19.67 -35.84
C LYS A 2 17.76 20.75 -34.78
N ALA A 3 18.95 20.89 -34.21
CA ALA A 3 19.30 21.93 -33.23
C ALA A 3 20.34 22.88 -33.83
N ARG A 4 20.19 24.19 -33.61
CA ARG A 4 21.18 25.21 -33.99
C ARG A 4 21.81 25.75 -32.72
N VAL A 5 23.14 25.63 -32.61
CA VAL A 5 23.92 26.15 -31.49
C VAL A 5 24.73 27.34 -31.99
N VAL A 6 24.71 28.45 -31.27
CA VAL A 6 25.52 29.65 -31.55
C VAL A 6 26.72 29.62 -30.62
N LEU A 7 27.92 29.54 -31.18
CA LEU A 7 29.18 29.52 -30.43
C LEU A 7 29.99 30.77 -30.73
N ASN A 8 30.50 31.42 -29.69
CA ASN A 8 31.44 32.53 -29.85
C ASN A 8 32.77 31.99 -30.35
N ASN A 9 33.18 32.41 -31.55
CA ASN A 9 34.45 32.02 -32.18
C ASN A 9 35.35 33.24 -32.53
N PRO A 10 35.62 34.16 -31.58
CA PRO A 10 36.35 35.41 -31.86
C PRO A 10 37.80 35.18 -32.33
N GLN A 11 38.38 34.01 -32.04
CA GLN A 11 39.74 33.62 -32.42
C GLN A 11 39.77 32.75 -33.70
N HIS A 12 38.64 32.56 -34.39
CA HIS A 12 38.52 31.75 -35.61
C HIS A 12 39.08 30.31 -35.50
N ARG A 13 39.05 29.72 -34.31
CA ARG A 13 39.58 28.37 -34.07
C ARG A 13 38.67 27.28 -34.62
N LEU A 14 37.36 27.54 -34.68
CA LEU A 14 36.39 26.63 -35.30
C LEU A 14 36.26 26.93 -36.79
N LYS A 15 36.62 25.96 -37.64
CA LYS A 15 36.53 26.06 -39.10
C LYS A 15 35.31 25.30 -39.63
N PRO A 16 34.62 25.80 -40.68
CA PRO A 16 33.58 25.04 -41.36
C PRO A 16 34.09 23.67 -41.84
N GLY A 17 33.31 22.62 -41.61
CA GLY A 17 33.69 21.23 -41.93
C GLY A 17 34.35 20.47 -40.77
N MET A 18 34.62 21.11 -39.63
CA MET A 18 35.02 20.43 -38.40
C MET A 18 33.85 19.69 -37.76
N TYR A 19 34.13 18.50 -37.23
CA TYR A 19 33.21 17.75 -36.39
C TYR A 19 33.32 18.25 -34.94
N LEU A 20 32.17 18.44 -34.30
CA LEU A 20 32.08 18.75 -32.88
C LEU A 20 31.42 17.56 -32.17
N ASN A 21 31.99 17.12 -31.06
CA ASN A 21 31.30 16.23 -30.14
C ASN A 21 30.48 17.13 -29.19
N VAL A 22 29.16 16.93 -29.17
CA VAL A 22 28.25 17.70 -28.31
C VAL A 22 27.71 16.75 -27.27
N GLU A 23 28.15 16.95 -26.03
CA GLU A 23 27.58 16.25 -24.88
C GLU A 23 26.56 17.18 -24.22
N LEU A 24 25.32 16.70 -24.11
CA LEU A 24 24.29 17.39 -23.33
C LEU A 24 24.57 17.09 -21.87
N ALA A 25 25.15 18.05 -21.15
CA ALA A 25 25.11 18.03 -19.70
C ALA A 25 23.67 18.28 -19.28
N GLU A 26 22.99 17.26 -18.73
CA GLU A 26 21.73 17.47 -18.03
C GLU A 26 21.97 18.55 -16.98
N ALA A 27 21.12 19.58 -16.96
CA ALA A 27 21.22 20.63 -15.96
C ALA A 27 21.13 19.97 -14.57
N GLN A 28 22.28 19.86 -13.89
CA GLN A 28 22.35 19.55 -12.47
C GLN A 28 21.57 20.66 -11.77
N GLN A 29 20.31 20.38 -11.49
CA GLN A 29 19.57 21.19 -10.54
C GLN A 29 20.15 20.80 -9.17
N GLU A 30 21.13 21.58 -8.74
CA GLU A 30 21.89 21.45 -7.49
C GLU A 30 21.02 21.72 -6.26
N SER A 31 19.95 20.95 -6.10
CA SER A 31 19.39 20.70 -4.79
C SER A 31 20.01 19.39 -4.32
N ALA A 32 20.68 19.40 -3.16
CA ALA A 32 21.07 18.15 -2.53
C ALA A 32 19.80 17.33 -2.26
N VAL A 33 19.57 16.30 -3.06
CA VAL A 33 18.44 15.39 -2.91
C VAL A 33 18.87 14.17 -2.13
N LEU A 34 17.97 13.65 -1.29
CA LEU A 34 18.19 12.38 -0.64
C LEU A 34 18.16 11.30 -1.72
N ALA A 35 19.23 10.52 -1.82
CA ALA A 35 19.36 9.47 -2.83
C ALA A 35 19.80 8.15 -2.18
N ILE A 36 19.27 7.05 -2.71
CA ILE A 36 19.62 5.69 -2.31
C ILE A 36 20.06 4.90 -3.54
N PRO A 37 20.86 3.83 -3.39
CA PRO A 37 21.12 2.89 -4.48
C PRO A 37 19.82 2.30 -5.03
N GLU A 38 19.71 2.16 -6.35
CA GLU A 38 18.53 1.57 -7.01
C GLU A 38 18.23 0.16 -6.49
N GLU A 39 19.27 -0.61 -6.17
CA GLU A 39 19.17 -1.96 -5.60
C GLU A 39 18.49 -2.00 -4.22
N ALA A 40 18.44 -0.88 -3.49
CA ALA A 40 17.76 -0.78 -2.20
C ALA A 40 16.24 -0.51 -2.33
N LEU A 41 15.77 -0.15 -3.52
CA LEU A 41 14.37 0.13 -3.79
C LEU A 41 13.62 -1.15 -4.16
N ILE A 42 12.61 -1.48 -3.37
CA ILE A 42 11.68 -2.58 -3.66
C ILE A 42 10.42 -1.96 -4.29
N ALA A 43 10.32 -2.06 -5.62
CA ALA A 43 9.15 -1.60 -6.36
C ALA A 43 8.21 -2.78 -6.67
N THR A 44 7.00 -2.77 -6.14
CA THR A 44 6.00 -3.85 -6.35
C THR A 44 4.97 -3.51 -7.44
N GLY A 45 5.28 -2.53 -8.30
CA GLY A 45 4.37 -1.99 -9.32
C GLY A 45 3.24 -1.11 -8.77
N THR A 46 2.74 -1.41 -7.56
CA THR A 46 1.72 -0.63 -6.85
C THR A 46 2.28 0.25 -5.73
N SER A 47 3.46 -0.10 -5.18
CA SER A 47 4.09 0.62 -4.07
C SER A 47 5.60 0.57 -4.18
N ASN A 48 6.26 1.59 -3.64
CA ASN A 48 7.72 1.69 -3.54
C ASN A 48 8.11 1.66 -2.06
N ARG A 49 8.97 0.73 -1.69
CA ARG A 49 9.39 0.56 -0.29
C ARG A 49 10.89 0.31 -0.18
N VAL A 50 11.45 0.66 0.97
CA VAL A 50 12.85 0.47 1.33
C VAL A 50 12.91 -0.16 2.71
N LEU A 51 13.91 -1.00 2.94
CA LEU A 51 14.20 -1.57 4.25
C LEU A 51 15.24 -0.71 4.97
N ILE A 52 14.88 -0.17 6.13
CA ILE A 52 15.80 0.51 7.02
C ILE A 52 16.32 -0.47 8.05
N ALA A 53 17.63 -0.45 8.31
CA ALA A 53 18.25 -1.17 9.42
C ALA A 53 18.32 -0.25 10.65
N ASP A 54 17.48 -0.51 11.65
CA ASP A 54 17.41 0.27 12.90
C ASP A 54 18.54 -0.10 13.89
N GLY A 55 19.38 -1.08 13.54
CA GLY A 55 20.39 -1.67 14.42
C GLY A 55 19.92 -3.02 14.98
N GLU A 56 20.85 -3.79 15.58
CA GLU A 56 20.55 -5.07 16.25
C GLU A 56 19.99 -6.21 15.36
N GLY A 57 20.12 -6.08 14.03
CA GLY A 57 19.63 -7.09 13.09
C GLY A 57 18.13 -6.98 12.80
N HIS A 58 17.48 -5.90 13.23
CA HIS A 58 16.09 -5.59 12.91
C HIS A 58 15.98 -4.70 11.67
N PHE A 59 15.01 -5.03 10.82
CA PHE A 59 14.75 -4.34 9.57
C PHE A 59 13.29 -3.94 9.51
N ARG A 60 13.04 -2.70 9.11
CA ARG A 60 11.69 -2.16 9.05
C ARG A 60 11.37 -1.68 7.63
N PRO A 61 10.25 -2.14 7.03
CA PRO A 61 9.79 -1.63 5.75
C PRO A 61 9.25 -0.22 5.91
N VAL A 62 9.69 0.67 5.03
CA VAL A 62 9.26 2.05 4.96
C VAL A 62 8.83 2.36 3.54
N GLU A 63 7.60 2.87 3.40
CA GLU A 63 7.08 3.31 2.12
C GLU A 63 7.76 4.63 1.73
N VAL A 64 8.21 4.72 0.48
CA VAL A 64 8.95 5.87 -0.02
C VAL A 64 8.36 6.37 -1.33
N THR A 65 8.41 7.68 -1.54
CA THR A 65 8.11 8.26 -2.84
C THR A 65 9.40 8.40 -3.63
N ALA A 66 9.60 7.50 -4.60
CA ALA A 66 10.72 7.57 -5.52
C ALA A 66 10.55 8.72 -6.54
N GLY A 67 11.65 9.40 -6.84
CA GLY A 67 11.76 10.46 -7.82
C GLY A 67 12.50 9.99 -9.07
N ARG A 68 13.48 10.79 -9.50
CA ARG A 68 14.30 10.47 -10.66
C ARG A 68 15.33 9.39 -10.32
N THR A 69 15.57 8.50 -11.28
CA THR A 69 16.65 7.51 -11.21
C THR A 69 17.76 7.93 -12.17
N GLN A 70 18.99 8.06 -11.69
CA GLN A 70 20.15 8.41 -12.50
C GLN A 70 21.42 7.81 -11.88
N ASN A 71 22.33 7.31 -12.72
CA ASN A 71 23.64 6.78 -12.29
C ASN A 71 23.55 5.67 -11.21
N GLY A 72 22.51 4.82 -11.27
CA GLY A 72 22.28 3.75 -10.28
C GLY A 72 21.79 4.25 -8.91
N LEU A 73 21.40 5.52 -8.82
CA LEU A 73 20.82 6.13 -7.64
C LEU A 73 19.38 6.55 -7.92
N VAL A 74 18.52 6.38 -6.92
CA VAL A 74 17.12 6.81 -6.93
C VAL A 74 16.95 7.96 -5.96
N GLU A 75 16.41 9.07 -6.45
CA GLU A 75 15.97 10.21 -5.64
C GLU A 75 14.79 9.80 -4.76
N ILE A 76 14.80 10.21 -3.50
CA ILE A 76 13.72 9.98 -2.53
C ILE A 76 13.10 11.33 -2.17
N LYS A 77 11.82 11.49 -2.52
CA LYS A 77 11.03 12.71 -2.26
C LYS A 77 10.41 12.71 -0.86
N SER A 78 10.09 11.54 -0.34
CA SER A 78 9.52 11.35 1.00
C SER A 78 9.69 9.92 1.49
N GLY A 79 9.59 9.74 2.81
CA GLY A 79 9.66 8.44 3.47
C GLY A 79 11.01 8.11 4.08
N LEU A 80 12.08 8.80 3.70
CA LEU A 80 13.40 8.64 4.30
C LEU A 80 13.98 9.98 4.76
N GLU A 81 14.87 9.89 5.74
CA GLU A 81 15.65 10.99 6.29
C GLU A 81 17.14 10.76 6.04
N ALA A 82 17.90 11.85 5.94
CA ALA A 82 19.34 11.77 5.78
C ALA A 82 20.00 11.07 6.99
N GLY A 83 20.90 10.13 6.73
CA GLY A 83 21.60 9.36 7.76
C GLY A 83 20.98 7.99 8.08
N GLN A 84 19.79 7.68 7.54
CA GLN A 84 19.20 6.34 7.66
C GLN A 84 19.95 5.32 6.81
N LYS A 85 20.19 4.13 7.38
CA LYS A 85 20.90 3.04 6.69
C LYS A 85 19.89 2.16 5.97
N VAL A 86 20.01 2.11 4.65
CA VAL A 86 19.16 1.29 3.77
C VAL A 86 19.89 0.01 3.37
N VAL A 87 19.14 -1.08 3.25
CA VAL A 87 19.68 -2.37 2.82
C VAL A 87 19.72 -2.46 1.31
N THR A 88 20.89 -2.74 0.74
CA THR A 88 21.12 -2.79 -0.72
C THR A 88 21.09 -4.21 -1.31
N SER A 89 21.19 -5.26 -0.49
CA SER A 89 21.38 -6.63 -1.00
C SER A 89 20.10 -7.47 -1.03
N GLY A 90 19.71 -7.89 -2.23
CA GLY A 90 18.57 -8.77 -2.52
C GLY A 90 18.67 -10.20 -1.96
N GLN A 91 19.80 -10.59 -1.36
CA GLN A 91 19.92 -11.89 -0.67
C GLN A 91 19.15 -11.91 0.65
N PHE A 92 18.93 -10.75 1.28
CA PHE A 92 18.01 -10.62 2.41
C PHE A 92 16.55 -10.69 1.96
N LEU A 93 16.20 -10.26 0.75
CA LEU A 93 14.80 -10.30 0.29
C LEU A 93 14.25 -11.72 0.22
N ILE A 94 15.11 -12.73 0.00
CA ILE A 94 14.71 -14.15 -0.03
C ILE A 94 14.43 -14.68 1.39
N ASP A 95 15.31 -14.42 2.36
CA ASP A 95 15.09 -14.81 3.77
C ASP A 95 14.07 -13.91 4.49
N SER A 96 13.81 -12.72 3.94
CA SER A 96 12.96 -11.71 4.54
C SER A 96 11.66 -11.50 3.80
N GLU A 97 11.33 -12.20 2.73
CA GLU A 97 9.91 -12.34 2.37
C GLU A 97 9.17 -13.09 3.50
N ALA A 98 9.85 -14.04 4.15
CA ALA A 98 9.37 -14.72 5.35
C ALA A 98 9.31 -13.79 6.58
N SER A 99 10.26 -12.85 6.73
CA SER A 99 10.33 -11.92 7.89
C SER A 99 9.66 -10.54 7.66
N LEU A 100 9.48 -10.06 6.43
CA LEU A 100 8.73 -8.85 6.08
C LEU A 100 7.22 -9.08 6.22
N ARG A 101 6.76 -10.32 5.97
CA ARG A 101 5.41 -10.75 6.33
C ARG A 101 5.15 -10.60 7.84
N SER A 102 6.18 -10.68 8.68
CA SER A 102 6.04 -10.56 10.14
C SER A 102 6.36 -9.18 10.73
N ALA A 103 7.06 -8.30 10.00
CA ALA A 103 7.52 -6.99 10.50
C ALA A 103 6.77 -5.76 9.94
N LEU A 104 5.84 -5.92 9.00
CA LEU A 104 4.81 -4.91 8.76
C LEU A 104 3.93 -4.85 10.02
N PRO A 105 3.57 -3.67 10.55
CA PRO A 105 2.48 -3.62 11.50
C PRO A 105 1.26 -4.16 10.77
N GLN A 106 0.85 -5.37 11.13
CA GLN A 106 -0.50 -5.84 10.95
C GLN A 106 -1.42 -4.81 11.63
N MET A 107 -1.76 -3.74 10.92
CA MET A 107 -3.10 -3.16 10.99
C MET A 107 -4.03 -4.08 10.20
N ALA A 108 -4.07 -5.33 10.66
CA ALA A 108 -4.91 -6.43 10.27
C ALA A 108 -4.47 -7.55 11.22
N GLY A 109 -4.85 -7.42 12.49
CA GLY A 109 -4.60 -8.49 13.45
C GLY A 109 -5.04 -9.80 12.82
N GLN A 110 -4.11 -10.77 12.82
CA GLN A 110 -4.33 -12.20 12.60
C GLN A 110 -5.75 -12.55 12.12
N GLU A 111 -5.97 -12.45 10.82
CA GLU A 111 -6.92 -13.34 10.18
C GLU A 111 -6.06 -14.28 9.35
N GLU A 112 -6.08 -15.55 9.73
CA GLU A 112 -5.81 -16.65 8.83
C GLU A 112 -6.42 -16.33 7.45
N GLU A 113 -5.92 -16.94 6.37
CA GLU A 113 -6.58 -16.93 5.06
C GLU A 113 -7.95 -17.68 5.11
N ALA A 114 -8.80 -17.36 6.09
CA ALA A 114 -10.19 -17.72 6.13
C ALA A 114 -10.86 -16.97 4.99
N LYS A 115 -11.41 -17.73 4.04
CA LYS A 115 -12.21 -17.20 2.94
C LYS A 115 -13.24 -16.23 3.52
N SER A 116 -13.12 -14.96 3.19
CA SER A 116 -14.09 -13.93 3.55
C SER A 116 -15.26 -13.96 2.58
N TYR A 117 -16.46 -13.86 3.11
CA TYR A 117 -17.70 -13.81 2.35
C TYR A 117 -18.39 -12.48 2.59
N SER A 118 -19.14 -12.00 1.59
CA SER A 118 -19.96 -10.81 1.71
C SER A 118 -21.44 -11.17 1.59
N ALA A 119 -22.25 -10.48 2.38
CA ALA A 119 -23.69 -10.63 2.36
C ALA A 119 -24.36 -9.29 2.65
N GLN A 120 -25.61 -9.16 2.21
CA GLN A 120 -26.47 -8.03 2.54
C GLN A 120 -27.61 -8.53 3.41
N GLY A 121 -28.07 -7.74 4.36
CA GLY A 121 -29.13 -8.16 5.26
C GLY A 121 -29.69 -7.04 6.11
N VAL A 122 -30.70 -7.38 6.90
CA VAL A 122 -31.30 -6.48 7.88
C VAL A 122 -30.99 -6.99 9.28
N ILE A 123 -30.41 -6.14 10.11
CA ILE A 123 -30.13 -6.47 11.51
C ILE A 123 -31.46 -6.68 12.23
N LYS A 124 -31.63 -7.83 12.88
CA LYS A 124 -32.83 -8.17 13.66
C LYS A 124 -32.64 -7.96 15.15
N ALA A 125 -31.47 -8.32 15.68
CA ALA A 125 -31.09 -8.14 17.07
C ALA A 125 -29.57 -8.03 17.19
N VAL A 126 -29.10 -7.40 18.26
CA VAL A 126 -27.66 -7.26 18.60
C VAL A 126 -27.50 -7.60 20.08
N SER A 127 -26.55 -8.47 20.42
CA SER A 127 -26.16 -8.81 21.79
C SER A 127 -24.74 -8.31 22.09
N ASP A 128 -24.12 -8.74 23.18
CA ASP A 128 -22.74 -8.38 23.51
C ASP A 128 -21.70 -9.08 22.63
N GLU A 129 -22.01 -10.29 22.15
CA GLU A 129 -21.05 -11.14 21.42
C GLU A 129 -21.52 -11.52 20.01
N ALA A 130 -22.80 -11.30 19.67
CA ALA A 130 -23.37 -11.68 18.39
C ALA A 130 -24.38 -10.67 17.83
N VAL A 131 -24.60 -10.75 16.52
CA VAL A 131 -25.64 -10.03 15.79
C VAL A 131 -26.51 -11.02 15.02
N THR A 132 -27.83 -10.91 15.17
CA THR A 132 -28.80 -11.69 14.40
C THR A 132 -29.13 -10.91 13.13
N ILE A 133 -28.82 -11.45 11.96
CA ILE A 133 -29.06 -10.79 10.67
C ILE A 133 -29.96 -11.65 9.80
N ALA A 134 -31.03 -11.06 9.27
CA ALA A 134 -31.77 -11.63 8.16
C ALA A 134 -31.04 -11.29 6.86
N HIS A 135 -30.19 -12.21 6.40
CA HIS A 135 -29.34 -11.99 5.24
C HIS A 135 -29.95 -12.55 3.95
N GLN A 136 -29.59 -11.93 2.83
CA GLN A 136 -29.87 -12.39 1.48
C GLN A 136 -29.03 -13.63 1.14
N PRO A 137 -29.35 -14.37 0.05
CA PRO A 137 -28.60 -15.56 -0.31
C PRO A 137 -27.11 -15.26 -0.51
N VAL A 138 -26.26 -16.20 -0.09
CA VAL A 138 -24.80 -16.13 -0.27
C VAL A 138 -24.39 -17.27 -1.22
N PRO A 139 -24.36 -17.05 -2.55
CA PRO A 139 -24.15 -18.12 -3.53
C PRO A 139 -22.84 -18.87 -3.35
N ALA A 140 -21.78 -18.17 -2.91
CA ALA A 140 -20.46 -18.75 -2.67
C ALA A 140 -20.48 -19.85 -1.58
N LEU A 141 -21.44 -19.78 -0.65
CA LEU A 141 -21.65 -20.77 0.41
C LEU A 141 -22.88 -21.66 0.18
N LYS A 142 -23.62 -21.44 -0.91
CA LYS A 142 -24.92 -22.06 -1.18
C LYS A 142 -25.95 -21.83 -0.05
N TRP A 143 -25.80 -20.73 0.69
CA TRP A 143 -26.75 -20.37 1.74
C TRP A 143 -27.96 -19.66 1.13
N PRO A 144 -29.20 -20.09 1.43
CA PRO A 144 -30.40 -19.36 1.03
C PRO A 144 -30.55 -18.07 1.86
N ALA A 145 -31.55 -17.26 1.54
CA ALA A 145 -31.92 -16.16 2.44
C ALA A 145 -32.44 -16.74 3.76
N MET A 146 -31.83 -16.38 4.88
CA MET A 146 -32.18 -16.90 6.20
C MET A 146 -31.80 -15.91 7.30
N ILE A 147 -32.28 -16.21 8.52
CA ILE A 147 -31.94 -15.46 9.73
C ILE A 147 -30.97 -16.30 10.54
N MET A 148 -29.80 -15.76 10.83
CA MET A 148 -28.77 -16.45 11.59
C MET A 148 -27.96 -15.47 12.44
N ASP A 149 -27.26 -16.01 13.43
CA ASP A 149 -26.37 -15.26 14.30
C ASP A 149 -24.95 -15.26 13.72
N PHE A 150 -24.31 -14.11 13.82
CA PHE A 150 -22.91 -13.91 13.48
C PHE A 150 -22.18 -13.37 14.70
N ALA A 151 -21.02 -13.93 15.03
CA ALA A 151 -20.17 -13.41 16.08
C ALA A 151 -19.64 -12.01 15.70
N ILE A 152 -19.52 -11.12 16.67
CA ILE A 152 -19.06 -9.74 16.47
C ILE A 152 -18.04 -9.34 17.54
N THR A 153 -17.26 -8.31 17.26
CA THR A 153 -16.40 -7.67 18.25
C THR A 153 -17.14 -6.52 18.96
N PRO A 154 -16.75 -6.16 20.20
CA PRO A 154 -17.34 -5.03 20.92
C PRO A 154 -17.28 -3.71 20.14
N GLN A 155 -16.21 -3.51 19.35
CA GLN A 155 -16.03 -2.31 18.52
C GLN A 155 -17.04 -2.25 17.36
N LEU A 156 -17.39 -3.40 16.79
CA LEU A 156 -18.33 -3.46 15.67
C LEU A 156 -19.78 -3.30 16.14
N ARG A 157 -20.10 -3.81 17.34
CA ARG A 157 -21.40 -3.64 18.01
C ARG A 157 -21.84 -2.18 18.08
N GLU A 158 -20.92 -1.25 18.37
CA GLU A 158 -21.27 0.18 18.53
C GLU A 158 -21.91 0.78 17.27
N GLN A 159 -21.58 0.22 16.11
CA GLN A 159 -22.00 0.66 14.79
C GLN A 159 -23.28 -0.03 14.30
N MET A 160 -23.87 -0.92 15.11
CA MET A 160 -25.04 -1.71 14.73
C MET A 160 -26.31 -1.17 15.37
N ARG A 161 -27.41 -1.16 14.59
CA ARG A 161 -28.76 -0.86 15.09
C ARG A 161 -29.78 -1.87 14.53
N PRO A 162 -30.65 -2.46 15.37
CA PRO A 162 -31.75 -3.29 14.88
C PRO A 162 -32.64 -2.53 13.88
N GLY A 163 -33.02 -3.19 12.79
CA GLY A 163 -33.80 -2.64 11.69
C GLY A 163 -32.96 -2.05 10.56
N GLU A 164 -31.65 -1.93 10.72
CA GLU A 164 -30.77 -1.34 9.71
C GLU A 164 -30.44 -2.32 8.58
N SER A 165 -30.51 -1.83 7.34
CA SER A 165 -30.03 -2.55 6.16
C SER A 165 -28.53 -2.36 6.02
N VAL A 166 -27.78 -3.45 5.97
CA VAL A 166 -26.32 -3.45 6.00
C VAL A 166 -25.75 -4.41 4.97
N MET A 167 -24.59 -4.05 4.43
CA MET A 167 -23.67 -4.96 3.76
C MET A 167 -22.57 -5.31 4.76
N PHE A 168 -22.27 -6.58 4.89
CA PHE A 168 -21.30 -7.05 5.86
C PHE A 168 -20.38 -8.09 5.25
N HIS A 169 -19.15 -8.10 5.74
CA HIS A 169 -18.14 -9.11 5.45
C HIS A 169 -18.01 -10.00 6.68
N PHE A 170 -17.88 -11.30 6.44
CA PHE A 170 -17.70 -12.28 7.50
C PHE A 170 -16.75 -13.37 7.07
N VAL A 171 -16.12 -14.01 8.05
CA VAL A 171 -15.28 -15.19 7.87
C VAL A 171 -15.94 -16.38 8.54
N LEU A 172 -15.72 -17.58 8.00
CA LEU A 172 -16.09 -18.82 8.66
C LEU A 172 -14.94 -19.26 9.57
N THR A 173 -15.26 -19.50 10.83
CA THR A 173 -14.34 -19.98 11.87
C THR A 173 -14.82 -21.34 12.39
N ASP A 174 -14.01 -22.01 13.20
CA ASP A 174 -14.41 -23.27 13.86
C ASP A 174 -15.65 -23.10 14.76
N GLU A 175 -15.89 -21.89 15.27
CA GLU A 175 -17.02 -21.54 16.15
C GLU A 175 -18.24 -21.00 15.38
N GLY A 176 -18.14 -20.82 14.06
CA GLY A 176 -19.23 -20.31 13.20
C GLY A 176 -18.85 -19.08 12.39
N ALA A 177 -19.85 -18.35 11.92
CA ALA A 177 -19.65 -17.16 11.09
C ALA A 177 -19.37 -15.93 11.96
N ARG A 178 -18.28 -15.21 11.69
CA ARG A 178 -17.87 -13.99 12.42
C ARG A 178 -17.82 -12.80 11.48
N VAL A 179 -18.53 -11.72 11.82
CA VAL A 179 -18.49 -10.46 11.06
C VAL A 179 -17.16 -9.76 11.29
N THR A 180 -16.49 -9.40 10.20
CA THR A 180 -15.21 -8.67 10.21
C THR A 180 -15.39 -7.19 9.87
N SER A 181 -16.41 -6.86 9.08
CA SER A 181 -16.72 -5.49 8.71
C SER A 181 -18.21 -5.34 8.37
N MET A 182 -18.77 -4.16 8.65
CA MET A 182 -20.16 -3.83 8.34
C MET A 182 -20.28 -2.40 7.82
N MET A 183 -21.14 -2.21 6.82
CA MET A 183 -21.43 -0.94 6.18
C MET A 183 -22.95 -0.76 6.04
N PRO A 184 -23.51 0.38 6.48
CA PRO A 184 -24.90 0.72 6.19
C PRO A 184 -25.17 0.77 4.69
N LEU A 185 -26.30 0.21 4.24
CA LEU A 185 -26.77 0.34 2.85
C LEU A 185 -27.68 1.55 2.63
N ASN A 186 -28.00 2.31 3.68
CA ASN A 186 -28.76 3.54 3.58
C ASN A 186 -27.87 4.68 3.03
N GLY A 187 -27.98 4.94 1.72
CA GLY A 187 -27.59 6.22 1.15
C GLY A 187 -28.57 7.32 1.55
N ALA A 188 -28.04 8.39 2.16
CA ALA A 188 -28.61 9.75 2.22
C ALA A 188 -30.02 9.92 2.83
N LYS A 189 -30.06 10.35 4.11
CA LYS A 189 -30.98 11.42 4.57
C LYS A 189 -30.29 12.31 5.62
N GLU A 190 -29.83 13.46 5.11
CA GLU A 190 -29.97 14.83 5.65
C GLU A 190 -29.71 15.09 7.15
N GLN A 191 -28.64 15.84 7.42
CA GLN A 191 -28.69 16.92 8.42
C GLN A 191 -29.88 17.82 8.05
N PRO A 192 -30.81 18.02 8.98
CA PRO A 192 -30.81 19.27 9.73
C PRO A 192 -30.95 19.10 11.25
#